data_AF-A0A7S3ERH4-F1
#
_entry.id   AF-A0A7S3ERH4-F1
#
_cell.length_a   1.000
_cell.length_b   1.000
_cell.length_c   1.000
_cell.angle_alpha   90.00
_cell.angle_beta   90.00
_cell.angle_gamma   90.00
#
_symmetry.space_group_name_H-M   'P 1'
#
loop_
_entity.id
_entity.type
_entity.pdbx_description
1 polymer ?
#
loop_
_entity_poly.entity_id
_entity_poly.type
_entity_poly.pdbx_seq_one_letter_code
_entity_poly.pdbx_strand_id
1 'polypeptide(L)'
;LVQRRVVSSSWQKSLRVVHAKLEALLAQERPRIPGVSEAIPPMKRREEVTYFDCAKVLNLLTEVGRGNKNFLGQYTDPETALWADVVKRFESGGVLLIDSAHFLVHHVAYELPALKKELARAEKELAELQRRAAEYSRMTEASTTRFSELCTKRRLGKCGRDDIRQRLIKSLAELRPLYVHVATLCQADPLPHASAFYIGFVRHSLEKAATPADSGAARDKGRGADAACTITAEDAAAGCLVLLKRAQALDLSSVSMAISVPPDGDDCSANVQLAVDW
;
A
#
# COMPACT_ATOMS: atom_id res chain seq x y z
N LEU A 1 4.65 60.03 -19.07
CA LEU A 1 5.69 60.56 -18.15
C LEU A 1 6.77 61.37 -18.88
N VAL A 2 7.35 60.85 -19.97
CA VAL A 2 8.36 61.55 -20.79
C VAL A 2 7.83 62.86 -21.42
N GLN A 3 6.65 62.84 -22.02
CA GLN A 3 6.02 64.05 -22.58
C GLN A 3 5.69 65.13 -21.53
N ARG A 4 5.54 64.76 -20.26
CA ARG A 4 5.32 65.69 -19.13
C ARG A 4 6.62 66.10 -18.43
N ARG A 5 7.79 65.74 -18.99
CA ARG A 5 9.14 65.99 -18.44
C ARG A 5 9.39 65.47 -17.02
N VAL A 6 8.54 64.57 -16.52
CA VAL A 6 8.72 63.93 -15.19
C VAL A 6 9.87 62.92 -15.22
N VAL A 7 10.14 62.34 -16.39
CA VAL A 7 11.18 61.34 -16.61
C VAL A 7 12.08 61.83 -17.74
N SER A 8 13.39 61.63 -17.57
CA SER A 8 14.39 62.05 -18.56
C SER A 8 14.20 61.31 -19.89
N SER A 9 14.54 61.96 -21.02
CA SER A 9 14.46 61.31 -22.35
C SER A 9 15.40 60.11 -22.48
N SER A 10 16.52 60.12 -21.74
CA SER A 10 17.53 59.06 -21.72
C SER A 10 17.29 57.97 -20.67
N TRP A 11 16.09 57.87 -20.10
CA TRP A 11 15.77 56.96 -19.00
C TRP A 11 16.15 55.50 -19.27
N GLN A 12 16.05 55.02 -20.51
CA GLN A 12 16.41 53.64 -20.88
C GLN A 12 17.90 53.34 -20.67
N LYS A 13 18.77 54.33 -20.88
CA LYS A 13 20.21 54.21 -20.63
C LYS A 13 20.48 54.23 -19.14
N SER A 14 19.84 55.16 -18.42
CA SER A 14 19.95 55.26 -16.96
C SER A 14 19.48 53.98 -16.27
N LEU A 15 18.33 53.44 -16.69
CA LEU A 15 17.76 52.20 -16.16
C LEU A 15 18.72 51.03 -16.34
N ARG A 16 19.27 50.84 -17.55
CA ARG A 16 20.27 49.79 -17.82
C ARG A 16 21.51 49.92 -16.93
N VAL A 17 21.99 51.14 -16.70
CA VAL A 17 23.14 51.37 -15.81
C VAL A 17 22.82 51.04 -14.35
N VAL A 18 21.63 51.42 -13.87
CA VAL A 18 21.19 51.11 -12.50
C VAL A 18 21.09 49.59 -12.31
N HIS A 19 20.44 48.95 -13.26
CA HIS A 19 20.23 47.50 -13.34
C HIS A 19 21.54 46.71 -13.37
N ALA A 20 22.51 47.10 -14.19
CA ALA A 20 23.83 46.47 -14.23
C ALA A 20 24.60 46.65 -12.90
N LYS A 21 24.47 47.81 -12.25
CA LYS A 21 25.05 48.04 -10.92
C LYS A 21 24.37 47.19 -9.85
N LEU A 22 23.05 47.06 -9.89
CA LEU A 22 22.29 46.24 -8.97
C LEU A 22 22.65 44.75 -9.15
N GLU A 23 22.79 44.27 -10.38
CA GLU A 23 23.28 42.91 -10.66
C GLU A 23 24.66 42.66 -10.06
N ALA A 24 25.60 43.59 -10.27
CA ALA A 24 26.95 43.49 -9.71
C ALA A 24 26.93 43.50 -8.17
N LEU A 25 26.04 44.28 -7.55
CA LEU A 25 25.87 44.33 -6.11
C LEU A 25 25.25 43.05 -5.53
N LEU A 26 24.26 42.49 -6.22
CA LEU A 26 23.60 41.24 -5.82
C LEU A 26 24.47 40.00 -6.06
N ALA A 27 25.43 40.08 -6.99
CA ALA A 27 26.44 39.04 -7.22
C ALA A 27 27.52 39.01 -6.13
N GLN A 28 27.73 40.13 -5.43
CA GLN A 28 28.56 40.16 -4.22
C GLN A 28 27.80 39.55 -3.04
N GLU A 29 28.52 39.28 -1.96
CA GLU A 29 27.89 38.80 -0.74
C GLU A 29 26.91 39.83 -0.19
N ARG A 30 25.66 39.42 0.06
CA ARG A 30 24.63 40.30 0.60
C ARG A 30 24.99 40.73 2.02
N PRO A 31 24.58 41.94 2.44
CA PRO A 31 24.83 42.39 3.81
C PRO A 31 24.29 41.39 4.84
N ARG A 32 25.19 40.81 5.65
CA ARG A 32 24.84 39.91 6.76
C ARG A 32 24.37 40.70 7.98
N ILE A 33 23.29 41.47 7.81
CA ILE A 33 22.62 42.18 8.89
C ILE A 33 21.18 41.66 9.07
N PRO A 34 20.63 41.69 10.30
CA PRO A 34 19.26 41.29 10.54
C PRO A 34 18.29 42.12 9.67
N GLY A 35 17.27 41.47 9.11
CA GLY A 35 16.25 42.11 8.27
C GLY A 35 16.59 42.22 6.77
N VAL A 36 17.86 42.12 6.35
CA VAL A 36 18.19 42.19 4.90
C VAL A 36 17.71 40.95 4.15
N SER A 37 17.74 39.77 4.78
CA SER A 37 17.19 38.55 4.18
C SER A 37 15.67 38.61 4.00
N GLU A 38 14.96 39.42 4.79
CA GLU A 38 13.53 39.67 4.61
C GLU A 38 13.27 40.73 3.53
N ALA A 39 14.12 41.75 3.44
CA ALA A 39 14.04 42.78 2.41
C ALA A 39 14.34 42.22 1.01
N ILE A 40 15.39 41.40 0.90
CA ILE A 40 15.78 40.73 -0.33
C ILE A 40 16.07 39.26 0.00
N PRO A 41 15.06 38.37 -0.14
CA PRO A 41 15.22 36.94 0.05
C PRO A 41 16.29 36.36 -0.89
N PRO A 42 17.10 35.37 -0.45
CA PRO A 42 18.19 34.80 -1.26
C PRO A 42 17.71 34.23 -2.59
N MET A 43 16.47 33.69 -2.62
CA MET A 43 15.84 33.15 -3.83
C MET A 43 15.28 34.22 -4.78
N LYS A 44 15.13 35.47 -4.32
CA LYS A 44 14.58 36.56 -5.14
C LYS A 44 15.54 36.87 -6.27
N ARG A 45 15.08 36.70 -7.51
CA ARG A 45 15.88 37.03 -8.69
C ARG A 45 16.03 38.54 -8.81
N ARG A 46 17.08 38.98 -9.51
CA ARG A 46 17.37 40.41 -9.67
C ARG A 46 16.24 41.16 -10.36
N GLU A 47 15.53 40.54 -11.29
CA GLU A 47 14.43 41.16 -12.05
C GLU A 47 13.25 41.52 -11.14
N GLU A 48 13.18 40.87 -9.98
CA GLU A 48 12.15 41.09 -8.96
C GLU A 48 12.59 42.12 -7.91
N VAL A 49 13.88 42.49 -7.88
CA VAL A 49 14.43 43.48 -6.94
C VAL A 49 14.13 44.88 -7.46
N THR A 50 13.41 45.66 -6.65
CA THR A 50 12.94 47.00 -6.97
C THR A 50 13.72 48.08 -6.22
N TYR A 51 13.48 49.34 -6.58
CA TYR A 51 13.95 50.50 -5.81
C TYR A 51 13.59 50.38 -4.32
N PHE A 52 12.37 49.95 -3.99
CA PHE A 52 11.89 49.88 -2.61
C PHE A 52 12.69 48.88 -1.78
N ASP A 53 13.08 47.77 -2.39
CA ASP A 53 13.93 46.77 -1.74
C ASP A 53 15.31 47.37 -1.44
N CYS A 54 15.91 48.06 -2.42
CA CYS A 54 17.21 48.72 -2.26
C CYS A 54 17.18 49.83 -1.19
N ALA A 55 16.11 50.63 -1.16
CA ALA A 55 15.90 51.67 -0.15
C ALA A 55 15.73 51.06 1.25
N LYS A 56 15.00 49.94 1.36
CA LYS A 56 14.85 49.21 2.63
C LYS A 56 16.18 48.67 3.14
N VAL A 57 17.01 48.10 2.27
CA VAL A 57 18.37 47.65 2.65
C VAL A 57 19.23 48.82 3.12
N LEU A 58 19.19 49.97 2.43
CA LEU A 58 19.92 51.17 2.84
C LEU A 58 19.48 51.69 4.21
N ASN A 59 18.17 51.66 4.49
CA ASN A 59 17.63 52.04 5.80
C ASN A 59 18.12 51.10 6.91
N LEU A 60 18.05 49.78 6.68
CA LEU A 60 18.54 48.77 7.64
C LEU A 60 20.04 48.92 7.94
N LEU A 61 20.86 49.19 6.91
CA LEU A 61 22.30 49.47 7.09
C LEU A 61 22.53 50.71 7.95
N THR A 62 21.70 51.74 7.76
CA THR A 62 21.77 52.99 8.54
C THR A 62 21.37 52.75 10.01
N GLU A 63 20.32 51.97 10.25
CA GLU A 63 19.80 51.63 11.58
C GLU A 63 20.81 50.81 12.41
N VAL A 64 21.56 49.91 11.78
CA VAL A 64 22.60 49.09 12.44
C VAL A 64 23.90 49.89 12.67
N GLY A 65 23.90 51.21 12.43
CA GLY A 65 25.03 52.09 12.71
C GLY A 65 26.09 52.16 11.61
N ARG A 66 25.84 51.56 10.44
CA ARG A 66 26.71 51.69 9.26
C ARG A 66 26.41 52.94 8.42
N GLY A 67 25.51 53.80 8.90
CA GLY A 67 25.09 55.03 8.24
C GLY A 67 26.00 56.25 8.42
N ASN A 68 27.19 56.11 9.01
CA ASN A 68 28.06 57.25 9.29
C ASN A 68 28.59 57.87 7.99
N LYS A 69 28.63 59.20 7.92
CA LYS A 69 29.05 59.96 6.73
C LYS A 69 30.32 60.73 6.98
N ASN A 70 31.19 60.79 5.98
CA ASN A 70 32.38 61.64 6.00
C ASN A 70 32.02 63.13 5.82
N PHE A 71 32.99 64.02 5.96
CA PHE A 71 32.81 65.48 5.79
C PHE A 71 32.28 65.88 4.40
N LEU A 72 32.46 65.03 3.39
CA LEU A 72 31.95 65.21 2.03
C LEU A 72 30.52 64.64 1.84
N GLY A 73 29.89 64.17 2.91
CA GLY A 73 28.52 63.62 2.90
C GLY A 73 28.40 62.22 2.30
N GLN A 74 29.51 61.52 2.06
CA GLN A 74 29.53 60.13 1.57
C GLN A 74 29.54 59.15 2.74
N TYR A 75 28.92 57.98 2.58
CA TYR A 75 28.96 56.93 3.59
C TYR A 75 30.39 56.40 3.77
N THR A 76 30.81 56.26 5.03
CA THR A 76 32.14 55.74 5.40
C THR A 76 32.23 54.23 5.19
N ASP A 77 31.11 53.52 5.39
CA ASP A 77 30.99 52.09 5.14
C ASP A 77 30.88 51.81 3.62
N PRO A 78 31.80 51.00 3.03
CA PRO A 78 31.82 50.74 1.59
C PRO A 78 30.54 50.11 1.06
N GLU A 79 29.94 49.18 1.82
CA GLU A 79 28.72 48.48 1.45
C GLU A 79 27.53 49.44 1.42
N THR A 80 27.36 50.23 2.48
CA THR A 80 26.33 51.28 2.56
C THR A 80 26.48 52.33 1.45
N ALA A 81 27.72 52.69 1.10
CA ALA A 81 28.00 53.60 -0.02
C ALA A 81 27.53 53.03 -1.38
N LEU A 82 27.72 51.73 -1.63
CA LEU A 82 27.27 51.07 -2.85
C LEU A 82 25.74 51.05 -2.95
N TRP A 83 25.04 50.66 -1.88
CA TRP A 83 23.57 50.68 -1.83
C TRP A 83 23.02 52.10 -2.01
N ALA A 84 23.66 53.09 -1.39
CA ALA A 84 23.30 54.50 -1.54
C ALA A 84 23.48 55.01 -2.98
N ASP A 85 24.54 54.61 -3.69
CA ASP A 85 24.74 54.99 -5.11
C ASP A 85 23.65 54.38 -6.01
N VAL A 86 23.24 53.13 -5.75
CA VAL A 86 22.14 52.49 -6.50
C VAL A 86 20.81 53.24 -6.27
N VAL A 87 20.47 53.52 -5.01
CA VAL A 87 19.25 54.27 -4.64
C VAL A 87 19.24 55.66 -5.29
N LYS A 88 20.35 56.39 -5.22
CA LYS A 88 20.49 57.72 -5.84
C LYS A 88 20.31 57.68 -7.37
N ARG A 89 20.78 56.61 -8.03
CA ARG A 89 20.61 56.43 -9.48
C ARG A 89 19.18 56.11 -9.88
N PHE A 90 18.43 55.39 -9.06
CA PHE A 90 17.01 55.18 -9.25
C PHE A 90 16.21 56.49 -9.12
N GLU A 91 16.58 57.35 -8.16
CA GLU A 91 15.94 58.65 -7.93
C GLU A 91 16.27 59.66 -9.04
N SER A 92 17.47 59.57 -9.60
CA SER A 92 17.90 60.44 -10.69
C SER A 92 17.04 60.27 -11.94
N GLY A 93 16.46 61.37 -12.42
CA GLY A 93 15.72 61.41 -13.67
C GLY A 93 14.41 60.59 -13.67
N GLY A 94 13.89 60.23 -12.48
CA GLY A 94 12.61 59.53 -12.33
C GLY A 94 12.63 58.06 -12.75
N VAL A 95 13.81 57.42 -12.76
CA VAL A 95 13.98 56.02 -13.20
C VAL A 95 13.17 55.06 -12.32
N LEU A 96 13.09 55.31 -11.02
CA LEU A 96 12.28 54.49 -10.08
C LEU A 96 10.82 54.36 -10.52
N LEU A 97 10.24 55.43 -11.09
CA LEU A 97 8.84 55.45 -11.47
C LEU A 97 8.60 54.58 -12.71
N ILE A 98 9.53 54.62 -13.65
CA ILE A 98 9.47 53.78 -14.85
C ILE A 98 9.67 52.31 -14.50
N ASP A 99 10.69 52.01 -13.70
CA ASP A 99 10.99 50.65 -13.26
C ASP A 99 9.81 50.03 -12.51
N SER A 100 9.23 50.77 -11.56
CA SER A 100 8.04 50.34 -10.81
C SER A 100 6.81 50.17 -11.70
N ALA A 101 6.60 51.07 -12.66
CA ALA A 101 5.48 50.94 -13.61
C ALA A 101 5.66 49.72 -14.53
N HIS A 102 6.88 49.48 -15.02
CA HIS A 102 7.20 48.30 -15.83
C HIS A 102 6.98 47.02 -15.05
N PHE A 103 7.47 46.97 -13.81
CA PHE A 103 7.26 45.86 -12.89
C PHE A 103 5.76 45.59 -12.70
N LEU A 104 4.97 46.62 -12.37
CA LEU A 104 3.53 46.48 -12.18
C LEU A 104 2.81 46.00 -13.44
N VAL A 105 3.12 46.57 -14.60
CA VAL A 105 2.51 46.17 -15.87
C VAL A 105 2.84 44.71 -16.19
N HIS A 106 4.09 44.28 -15.98
CA HIS A 106 4.49 42.89 -16.19
C HIS A 106 3.71 41.94 -15.27
N HIS A 107 3.65 42.25 -13.97
CA HIS A 107 2.95 41.41 -13.00
C HIS A 107 1.44 41.35 -13.23
N VAL A 108 0.81 42.47 -13.61
CA VAL A 108 -0.64 42.50 -13.87
C VAL A 108 -0.98 41.84 -15.21
N ALA A 109 -0.15 42.01 -16.24
CA ALA A 109 -0.45 41.51 -17.58
C ALA A 109 -0.09 40.03 -17.77
N TYR A 110 0.95 39.52 -17.09
CA TYR A 110 1.47 38.17 -17.34
C TYR A 110 1.40 37.27 -16.10
N GLU A 111 1.94 37.73 -14.97
CA GLU A 111 2.03 36.89 -13.77
C GLU A 111 0.65 36.61 -13.14
N LEU A 112 -0.18 37.64 -12.96
CA LEU A 112 -1.53 37.46 -12.40
C LEU A 112 -2.38 36.49 -13.22
N PRO A 113 -2.47 36.62 -14.56
CA PRO A 113 -3.22 35.68 -15.38
C PRO A 113 -2.65 34.27 -15.37
N ALA A 114 -1.32 34.11 -15.33
CA ALA A 114 -0.68 32.80 -15.21
C ALA A 114 -1.05 32.13 -13.88
N LEU A 115 -0.89 32.84 -12.77
CA LEU A 115 -1.24 32.36 -11.43
C LEU A 115 -2.74 32.01 -11.33
N LYS A 116 -3.62 32.80 -11.94
CA LYS A 116 -5.06 32.48 -12.00
C LYS A 116 -5.35 31.18 -12.75
N LYS A 117 -4.63 30.92 -13.85
CA LYS A 117 -4.76 29.65 -14.60
C LYS A 117 -4.26 28.47 -13.79
N GLU A 118 -3.15 28.64 -13.09
CA GLU A 118 -2.60 27.60 -12.20
C GLU A 118 -3.56 27.30 -11.06
N LEU A 119 -4.13 28.33 -10.43
CA LEU A 119 -5.16 28.17 -9.40
C LEU A 119 -6.37 27.41 -9.92
N ALA A 120 -6.94 27.81 -11.06
CA ALA A 120 -8.10 27.14 -11.65
C ALA A 120 -7.80 25.66 -12.00
N ARG A 121 -6.57 25.36 -12.43
CA ARG A 121 -6.13 23.98 -12.66
C ARG A 121 -6.06 23.20 -11.35
N ALA A 122 -5.47 23.77 -10.31
CA ALA A 122 -5.36 23.14 -8.99
C ALA A 122 -6.75 22.90 -8.37
N GLU A 123 -7.67 23.85 -8.50
CA GLU A 123 -9.06 23.70 -8.04
C GLU A 123 -9.79 22.56 -8.76
N LYS A 124 -9.61 22.45 -10.09
CA LYS A 124 -10.18 21.35 -10.87
C LYS A 124 -9.60 19.99 -10.44
N GLU A 125 -8.30 19.93 -10.21
CA GLU A 125 -7.63 18.72 -9.74
C GLU A 125 -8.10 18.33 -8.33
N LEU A 126 -8.22 19.30 -7.44
CA LEU A 126 -8.76 19.10 -6.09
C LEU A 126 -10.19 18.54 -6.12
N ALA A 127 -11.06 19.09 -6.97
CA ALA A 127 -12.44 18.62 -7.10
C ALA A 127 -12.50 17.16 -7.60
N GLU A 128 -11.66 16.78 -8.56
CA GLU A 128 -11.58 15.40 -9.04
C GLU A 128 -11.04 14.46 -7.96
N LEU A 129 -10.02 14.87 -7.20
CA LEU A 129 -9.49 14.08 -6.09
C LEU A 129 -10.54 13.89 -4.98
N GLN A 130 -11.30 14.93 -4.64
CA GLN A 130 -12.40 14.84 -3.68
C GLN A 130 -13.49 13.87 -4.17
N ARG A 131 -13.85 13.92 -5.45
CA ARG A 131 -14.81 12.99 -6.06
C ARG A 131 -14.31 11.55 -5.97
N ARG A 132 -13.04 11.29 -6.30
CA ARG A 132 -12.42 9.95 -6.20
C ARG A 132 -12.36 9.45 -4.76
N ALA A 133 -11.99 10.32 -3.81
CA ALA A 133 -11.97 9.96 -2.40
C ALA A 133 -13.35 9.50 -1.90
N ALA A 134 -14.41 10.22 -2.27
CA ALA A 134 -15.78 9.85 -1.94
C ALA A 134 -16.20 8.51 -2.59
N GLU A 135 -15.82 8.30 -3.85
CA GLU A 135 -16.07 7.03 -4.56
C GLU A 135 -15.36 5.85 -3.87
N TYR A 136 -14.09 6.01 -3.50
CA TYR A 136 -13.34 4.99 -2.77
C TYR A 136 -13.87 4.72 -1.37
N SER A 137 -14.34 5.75 -0.65
CA SER A 137 -15.03 5.56 0.65
C SER A 137 -16.26 4.67 0.46
N ARG A 138 -17.12 5.00 -0.52
CA ARG A 138 -18.32 4.22 -0.82
C ARG A 138 -18.00 2.79 -1.23
N MET A 139 -16.97 2.58 -2.04
CA MET A 139 -16.52 1.25 -2.44
C MET A 139 -16.00 0.44 -1.25
N THR A 140 -15.27 1.09 -0.34
CA THR A 140 -14.75 0.46 0.87
C THR A 140 -15.90 0.04 1.78
N GLU A 141 -16.84 0.94 2.05
CA GLU A 141 -18.04 0.64 2.86
C GLU A 141 -18.89 -0.48 2.26
N ALA A 142 -19.09 -0.47 0.93
CA ALA A 142 -19.81 -1.53 0.23
C ALA A 142 -19.07 -2.89 0.33
N SER A 143 -17.75 -2.88 0.18
CA SER A 143 -16.91 -4.07 0.33
C SER A 143 -16.95 -4.63 1.75
N THR A 144 -16.79 -3.76 2.76
CA THR A 144 -16.85 -4.14 4.17
C THR A 144 -18.22 -4.70 4.55
N THR A 145 -19.30 -4.05 4.10
CA THR A 145 -20.67 -4.54 4.29
C THR A 145 -20.85 -5.92 3.64
N ARG A 146 -20.49 -6.07 2.36
CA ARG A 146 -20.57 -7.36 1.64
C ARG A 146 -19.76 -8.45 2.33
N PHE A 147 -18.56 -8.14 2.80
CA PHE A 147 -17.73 -9.08 3.53
C PHE A 147 -18.41 -9.53 4.84
N SER A 148 -18.91 -8.60 5.63
CA SER A 148 -19.62 -8.90 6.89
C SER A 148 -20.89 -9.73 6.68
N GLU A 149 -21.65 -9.47 5.62
CA GLU A 149 -22.80 -10.27 5.23
C GLU A 149 -22.40 -11.69 4.87
N LEU A 150 -21.30 -11.88 4.12
CA LEU A 150 -20.79 -13.19 3.76
C LEU A 150 -20.33 -13.98 5.00
N CYS A 151 -19.62 -13.34 5.92
CA CYS A 151 -19.25 -13.94 7.20
C CYS A 151 -20.50 -14.40 7.97
N THR A 152 -21.51 -13.52 8.06
CA THR A 152 -22.78 -13.82 8.75
C THR A 152 -23.52 -14.99 8.09
N LYS A 153 -23.66 -15.00 6.75
CA LYS A 153 -24.29 -16.10 5.98
C LYS A 153 -23.59 -17.43 6.19
N ARG A 154 -22.26 -17.43 6.30
CA ARG A 154 -21.46 -18.63 6.56
C ARG A 154 -21.39 -19.00 8.05
N ARG A 155 -22.10 -18.26 8.92
CA ARG A 155 -22.03 -18.38 10.39
C ARG A 155 -20.60 -18.27 10.93
N LEU A 156 -19.73 -17.60 10.17
CA LEU A 156 -18.43 -17.17 10.63
C LEU A 156 -18.71 -15.93 11.47
N GLY A 157 -18.70 -16.09 12.80
CA GLY A 157 -18.78 -14.95 13.70
C GLY A 157 -17.63 -13.96 13.43
N LYS A 158 -17.62 -12.82 14.12
CA LYS A 158 -16.40 -12.01 14.25
C LYS A 158 -15.39 -12.79 15.11
N CYS A 159 -14.89 -13.90 14.59
CA CYS A 159 -13.88 -14.70 15.27
C CYS A 159 -12.52 -14.21 14.79
N GLY A 160 -11.70 -13.77 15.75
CA GLY A 160 -10.29 -13.51 15.51
C GLY A 160 -9.61 -14.81 15.07
N ARG A 161 -8.40 -14.70 14.50
CA ARG A 161 -7.58 -15.85 14.13
C ARG A 161 -7.46 -16.85 15.29
N ASP A 162 -7.31 -16.33 16.51
CA ASP A 162 -7.12 -17.13 17.72
C ASP A 162 -8.40 -17.86 18.14
N ASP A 163 -9.57 -17.26 17.96
CA ASP A 163 -10.86 -17.91 18.23
C ASP A 163 -11.10 -19.11 17.30
N ILE A 164 -10.70 -18.99 16.03
CA ILE A 164 -10.81 -20.09 15.04
C ILE A 164 -9.83 -21.21 15.42
N ARG A 165 -8.58 -20.85 15.76
CA ARG A 165 -7.56 -21.81 16.20
C ARG A 165 -8.03 -22.60 17.42
N GLN A 166 -8.55 -21.92 18.44
CA GLN A 166 -9.05 -22.56 19.65
C GLN A 166 -10.26 -23.47 19.36
N ARG A 167 -11.20 -23.05 18.50
CA ARG A 167 -12.34 -23.90 18.09
C ARG A 167 -11.88 -25.16 17.36
N LEU A 168 -10.89 -25.05 16.47
CA LEU A 168 -10.34 -26.19 15.76
C LEU A 168 -9.67 -27.18 16.72
N ILE A 169 -8.85 -26.68 17.65
CA ILE A 169 -8.19 -27.51 18.66
C ILE A 169 -9.23 -28.23 19.54
N LYS A 170 -10.27 -27.53 20.00
CA LYS A 170 -11.36 -28.13 20.77
C LYS A 170 -12.08 -29.23 19.98
N SER A 171 -12.41 -28.97 18.72
CA SER A 171 -13.06 -29.96 17.86
C SER A 171 -12.17 -31.20 17.62
N LEU A 172 -10.86 -31.02 17.45
CA LEU A 172 -9.93 -32.14 17.35
C LEU A 172 -9.84 -32.95 18.65
N ALA A 173 -9.91 -32.29 19.81
CA ALA A 173 -9.95 -32.96 21.10
C ALA A 173 -11.24 -33.76 21.31
N GLU A 174 -12.39 -33.24 20.85
CA GLU A 174 -13.70 -33.92 20.90
C GLU A 174 -13.80 -35.10 19.92
N LEU A 175 -13.09 -35.05 18.78
CA LEU A 175 -13.14 -36.09 17.76
C LEU A 175 -12.33 -37.34 18.15
N ARG A 176 -11.25 -37.17 18.90
CA ARG A 176 -10.40 -38.27 19.40
C ARG A 176 -11.18 -39.36 20.16
N PRO A 177 -11.97 -39.06 21.19
CA PRO A 177 -12.73 -40.09 21.91
C PRO A 177 -13.78 -40.77 21.02
N LEU A 178 -14.33 -40.09 20.01
CA LEU A 178 -15.23 -40.72 19.03
C LEU A 178 -14.50 -41.78 18.19
N TYR A 179 -13.29 -41.49 17.71
CA TYR A 179 -12.49 -42.47 16.96
C TYR A 179 -12.10 -43.67 17.83
N VAL A 180 -11.68 -43.43 19.06
CA VAL A 180 -11.37 -44.51 20.02
C VAL A 180 -12.63 -45.33 20.29
N HIS A 181 -13.78 -44.69 20.49
CA HIS A 181 -15.04 -45.39 20.70
C HIS A 181 -15.43 -46.27 19.51
N VAL A 182 -15.37 -45.73 18.28
CA VAL A 182 -15.65 -46.51 17.06
C VAL A 182 -14.66 -47.68 16.93
N ALA A 183 -13.38 -47.48 17.20
CA ALA A 183 -12.41 -48.56 17.15
C ALA A 183 -12.66 -49.64 18.21
N THR A 184 -13.03 -49.25 19.44
CA THR A 184 -13.41 -50.23 20.48
C THR A 184 -14.65 -51.02 20.08
N LEU A 185 -15.63 -50.39 19.43
CA LEU A 185 -16.80 -51.10 18.89
C LEU A 185 -16.42 -52.04 17.73
N CYS A 186 -15.46 -51.65 16.90
CA CYS A 186 -14.95 -52.50 15.82
C CYS A 186 -14.15 -53.71 16.33
N GLN A 187 -13.44 -53.55 17.45
CA GLN A 187 -12.67 -54.61 18.11
C GLN A 187 -13.52 -55.49 19.05
N ALA A 188 -14.73 -55.06 19.38
CA ALA A 188 -15.63 -55.81 20.27
C ALA A 188 -16.03 -57.15 19.64
N ASP A 189 -16.00 -58.22 20.45
CA ASP A 189 -16.19 -59.63 20.06
C ASP A 189 -17.22 -59.94 18.96
N PRO A 190 -18.45 -59.38 18.94
CA PRO A 190 -19.42 -59.76 17.91
C PRO A 190 -18.98 -59.41 16.48
N LEU A 191 -18.21 -58.33 16.28
CA LEU A 191 -17.87 -57.87 14.93
C LEU A 191 -16.73 -58.68 14.28
N PRO A 192 -15.61 -59.00 14.97
CA PRO A 192 -14.61 -59.94 14.50
C PRO A 192 -15.19 -61.34 14.24
N HIS A 193 -16.11 -61.81 15.08
CA HIS A 193 -16.75 -63.12 14.88
C HIS A 193 -17.70 -63.12 13.68
N ALA A 194 -18.54 -62.09 13.52
CA ALA A 194 -19.44 -61.98 12.37
C ALA A 194 -18.66 -61.80 11.05
N SER A 195 -17.59 -61.02 11.08
CA SER A 195 -16.69 -60.87 9.93
C SER A 195 -15.95 -62.17 9.62
N ALA A 196 -15.39 -62.87 10.61
CA ALA A 196 -14.76 -64.19 10.41
C ALA A 196 -15.75 -65.22 9.85
N PHE A 197 -16.99 -65.23 10.33
CA PHE A 197 -18.06 -66.08 9.80
C PHE A 197 -18.36 -65.76 8.33
N TYR A 198 -18.54 -64.48 7.99
CA TYR A 198 -18.80 -64.07 6.61
C TYR A 198 -17.62 -64.40 5.69
N ILE A 199 -16.39 -64.19 6.15
CA ILE A 199 -15.16 -64.58 5.44
C ILE A 199 -15.14 -66.10 5.19
N GLY A 200 -15.49 -66.90 6.20
CA GLY A 200 -15.60 -68.35 6.07
C GLY A 200 -16.70 -68.79 5.09
N PHE A 201 -17.87 -68.15 5.15
CA PHE A 201 -18.99 -68.41 4.25
C PHE A 201 -18.65 -68.11 2.79
N VAL A 202 -18.01 -66.95 2.54
CA VAL A 202 -17.57 -66.57 1.20
C VAL A 202 -16.50 -67.53 0.67
N ARG A 203 -15.50 -67.89 1.48
CA ARG A 203 -14.49 -68.90 1.10
C ARG A 203 -15.12 -70.24 0.76
N HIS A 204 -16.04 -70.73 1.60
CA HIS A 204 -16.76 -71.98 1.34
C HIS A 204 -17.59 -71.91 0.05
N SER A 205 -18.28 -70.79 -0.19
CA SER A 205 -19.09 -70.60 -1.39
C SER A 205 -18.24 -70.56 -2.67
N LEU A 206 -17.03 -69.99 -2.60
CA LEU A 206 -16.07 -69.97 -3.69
C LEU A 206 -15.41 -71.34 -3.92
N GLU A 207 -15.00 -72.06 -2.86
CA GLU A 207 -14.45 -73.42 -2.98
C GLU A 207 -15.47 -74.43 -3.54
N LYS A 208 -16.74 -74.26 -3.19
CA LYS A 208 -17.86 -75.05 -3.73
C LYS A 208 -18.18 -74.71 -5.20
N ALA A 209 -17.90 -73.48 -5.63
CA ALA A 209 -17.98 -73.10 -7.03
C ALA A 209 -16.76 -73.59 -7.86
N ALA A 210 -15.59 -73.74 -7.20
CA ALA A 210 -14.34 -74.20 -7.82
C ALA A 210 -14.21 -75.73 -7.90
N THR A 211 -15.05 -76.49 -7.20
CA THR A 211 -15.10 -77.96 -7.30
C THR A 211 -15.98 -78.38 -8.48
N PRO A 212 -15.43 -79.03 -9.53
CA PRO A 212 -16.22 -79.44 -10.67
C PRO A 212 -17.17 -80.55 -10.26
N ALA A 213 -18.47 -80.27 -10.27
CA ALA A 213 -19.47 -81.31 -10.36
C ALA A 213 -19.24 -82.06 -11.69
N ASP A 214 -18.88 -83.34 -11.58
CA ASP A 214 -18.93 -84.30 -12.66
C ASP A 214 -20.26 -84.19 -13.41
N SER A 215 -20.22 -83.80 -14.69
CA SER A 215 -20.86 -84.54 -15.77
C SER A 215 -20.77 -83.80 -17.10
N GLY A 216 -20.37 -84.57 -18.11
CA GLY A 216 -20.88 -84.57 -19.47
C GLY A 216 -21.61 -83.32 -20.02
N ALA A 217 -21.03 -82.85 -21.12
CA ALA A 217 -21.74 -82.59 -22.37
C ALA A 217 -22.75 -81.41 -22.43
N ALA A 218 -22.26 -80.38 -23.13
CA ALA A 218 -22.84 -79.82 -24.36
C ALA A 218 -23.90 -78.70 -24.28
N ARG A 219 -23.67 -77.73 -25.19
CA ARG A 219 -24.59 -76.73 -25.81
C ARG A 219 -24.96 -75.53 -24.94
N ASP A 220 -25.14 -74.31 -25.45
CA ASP A 220 -25.25 -73.76 -26.81
C ASP A 220 -25.00 -72.24 -26.76
N LYS A 221 -24.81 -71.65 -27.95
CA LYS A 221 -24.59 -70.25 -28.34
C LYS A 221 -25.59 -69.22 -27.79
N GLY A 222 -25.12 -67.96 -27.71
CA GLY A 222 -25.93 -66.76 -27.88
C GLY A 222 -25.36 -65.55 -27.12
N ARG A 223 -24.62 -64.65 -27.77
CA ARG A 223 -25.12 -63.42 -28.44
C ARG A 223 -25.34 -62.24 -27.47
N GLY A 224 -24.39 -61.30 -27.46
CA GLY A 224 -24.64 -59.86 -27.61
C GLY A 224 -25.10 -59.02 -26.40
N ALA A 225 -24.29 -57.98 -26.16
CA ALA A 225 -24.64 -56.62 -25.70
C ALA A 225 -24.64 -56.30 -24.18
N ASP A 226 -23.98 -55.17 -23.93
CA ASP A 226 -24.17 -54.17 -22.88
C ASP A 226 -23.51 -54.32 -21.50
N ALA A 227 -22.49 -53.48 -21.34
CA ALA A 227 -22.06 -52.75 -20.15
C ALA A 227 -22.76 -53.08 -18.82
N ALA A 228 -22.04 -53.81 -17.98
CA ALA A 228 -21.93 -53.49 -16.57
C ALA A 228 -20.60 -54.07 -16.10
N CYS A 229 -19.94 -53.39 -15.18
CA CYS A 229 -18.77 -53.88 -14.47
C CYS A 229 -19.07 -55.27 -13.91
N THR A 230 -18.70 -56.34 -14.63
CA THR A 230 -18.71 -57.70 -14.11
C THR A 230 -17.47 -57.82 -13.25
N ILE A 231 -17.51 -57.18 -12.08
CA ILE A 231 -16.72 -57.64 -10.96
C ILE A 231 -17.13 -59.10 -10.83
N THR A 232 -16.22 -60.02 -11.17
CA THR A 232 -16.51 -61.44 -10.96
C THR A 232 -16.85 -61.63 -9.49
N ALA A 233 -17.71 -62.59 -9.14
CA ALA A 233 -18.09 -62.80 -7.74
C ALA A 233 -16.83 -63.00 -6.85
N GLU A 234 -15.75 -63.51 -7.44
CA GLU A 234 -14.40 -63.59 -6.87
C GLU A 234 -13.76 -62.22 -6.61
N ASP A 235 -13.79 -61.27 -7.55
CA ASP A 235 -13.24 -59.92 -7.38
C ASP A 235 -14.02 -59.10 -6.32
N ALA A 236 -15.35 -59.27 -6.26
CA ALA A 236 -16.20 -58.58 -5.28
C ALA A 236 -15.97 -59.16 -3.87
N ALA A 237 -15.87 -60.49 -3.78
CA ALA A 237 -15.51 -61.19 -2.56
C ALA A 237 -14.11 -60.79 -2.08
N ALA A 238 -13.12 -60.69 -2.98
CA ALA A 238 -11.77 -60.26 -2.65
C ALA A 238 -11.74 -58.81 -2.12
N GLY A 239 -12.50 -57.90 -2.74
CA GLY A 239 -12.64 -56.52 -2.26
C GLY A 239 -13.24 -56.45 -0.84
N CYS A 240 -14.34 -57.16 -0.59
CA CYS A 240 -14.96 -57.23 0.74
C CYS A 240 -14.02 -57.88 1.78
N LEU A 241 -13.28 -58.93 1.40
CA LEU A 241 -12.31 -59.61 2.25
C LEU A 241 -11.15 -58.70 2.66
N VAL A 242 -10.66 -57.86 1.75
CA VAL A 242 -9.60 -56.88 2.03
C VAL A 242 -10.09 -55.80 3.00
N LEU A 243 -11.31 -55.29 2.82
CA LEU A 243 -11.90 -54.29 3.73
C LEU A 243 -12.14 -54.86 5.13
N LEU A 244 -12.63 -56.09 5.23
CA LEU A 244 -12.86 -56.76 6.53
C LEU A 244 -11.55 -57.09 7.26
N LYS A 245 -10.53 -57.57 6.55
CA LYS A 245 -9.20 -57.78 7.14
C LYS A 245 -8.56 -56.47 7.62
N ARG A 246 -8.74 -55.37 6.88
CA ARG A 246 -8.26 -54.05 7.30
C ARG A 246 -9.02 -53.54 8.51
N ALA A 247 -10.33 -53.77 8.60
CA ALA A 247 -11.13 -53.44 9.77
C ALA A 247 -10.69 -54.22 11.03
N GLN A 248 -10.30 -55.49 10.88
CA GLN A 248 -9.76 -56.32 11.96
C GLN A 248 -8.32 -55.94 12.36
N ALA A 249 -7.55 -55.34 11.45
CA ALA A 249 -6.16 -54.90 11.68
C ALA A 249 -6.05 -53.46 12.21
N LEU A 250 -7.16 -52.80 12.51
CA LEU A 250 -7.16 -51.50 13.19
C LEU A 250 -6.74 -51.70 14.65
N ASP A 251 -5.44 -51.77 14.91
CA ASP A 251 -4.86 -51.62 16.24
C ASP A 251 -4.54 -50.13 16.48
N LEU A 252 -5.19 -49.52 17.47
CA LEU A 252 -4.96 -48.13 17.84
C LEU A 252 -3.92 -47.98 18.97
N SER A 253 -3.26 -49.05 19.40
CA SER A 253 -2.20 -48.99 20.42
C SER A 253 -1.00 -48.11 20.00
N SER A 254 -0.82 -47.85 18.71
CA SER A 254 0.24 -47.00 18.14
C SER A 254 -0.20 -45.55 17.80
N VAL A 255 -1.49 -45.20 17.87
CA VAL A 255 -1.95 -43.87 17.43
C VAL A 255 -1.71 -42.82 18.51
N SER A 256 -0.45 -42.38 18.60
CA SER A 256 -0.06 -41.18 19.35
C SER A 256 -0.18 -39.95 18.45
N MET A 257 -1.37 -39.34 18.41
CA MET A 257 -1.50 -37.98 17.89
C MET A 257 -1.05 -36.99 18.96
N ALA A 258 0.26 -36.73 19.04
CA ALA A 258 0.82 -35.66 19.87
C ALA A 258 0.69 -34.32 19.12
N ILE A 259 -0.23 -33.46 19.57
CA ILE A 259 -0.32 -32.08 19.09
C ILE A 259 0.66 -31.26 19.92
N SER A 260 1.88 -31.07 19.42
CA SER A 260 2.84 -30.14 20.02
C SER A 260 2.49 -28.71 19.57
N VAL A 261 1.98 -27.90 20.50
CA VAL A 261 1.77 -26.46 20.27
C VAL A 261 2.97 -25.72 20.88
N PRO A 262 3.80 -25.02 20.09
CA PRO A 262 4.87 -24.21 20.65
C PRO A 262 4.29 -23.06 21.49
N PRO A 263 4.92 -22.70 22.61
CA PRO A 263 4.44 -21.65 23.49
C PRO A 263 4.56 -20.28 22.81
N ASP A 264 3.56 -19.44 23.10
CA ASP A 264 3.32 -18.08 22.61
C ASP A 264 4.59 -17.32 22.18
N GLY A 265 4.75 -17.18 20.86
CA GLY A 265 5.73 -16.30 20.24
C GLY A 265 5.15 -15.73 18.95
N ASP A 266 5.16 -14.40 18.84
CA ASP A 266 4.56 -13.54 17.79
C ASP A 266 5.08 -13.76 16.35
N ASP A 267 5.55 -14.95 15.99
CA ASP A 267 6.04 -15.25 14.64
C ASP A 267 4.95 -15.89 13.78
N CYS A 268 4.37 -15.08 12.88
CA CYS A 268 3.33 -15.42 11.91
C CYS A 268 3.75 -16.42 10.81
N SER A 269 4.81 -17.21 10.98
CA SER A 269 5.35 -18.11 9.93
C SER A 269 5.55 -19.57 10.33
N ALA A 270 5.18 -19.98 11.56
CA ALA A 270 5.36 -21.37 11.99
C ALA A 270 4.27 -22.31 11.42
N ASN A 271 4.67 -23.17 10.48
CA ASN A 271 3.87 -24.28 9.95
C ASN A 271 3.45 -25.24 11.08
N VAL A 272 2.15 -25.50 11.23
CA VAL A 272 1.65 -26.57 12.10
C VAL A 272 1.95 -27.90 11.40
N GLN A 273 2.99 -28.61 11.86
CA GLN A 273 3.24 -29.98 11.45
C GLN A 273 2.29 -30.92 12.20
N LEU A 274 1.25 -31.39 11.50
CA LEU A 274 0.51 -32.58 11.90
C LEU A 274 1.39 -33.80 11.59
N ALA A 275 2.17 -34.25 12.57
CA ALA A 275 2.75 -35.58 12.51
C ALA A 275 1.63 -36.59 12.78
N VAL A 276 1.18 -37.25 11.72
CA VAL A 276 0.36 -38.47 11.81
C VAL A 276 1.31 -39.59 11.45
N ASP A 277 1.97 -40.17 12.46
CA ASP A 277 2.71 -41.40 12.27
C ASP A 277 1.68 -42.55 12.21
N TRP A 278 1.70 -43.28 11.09
CA TRP A 278 0.91 -44.50 10.87
C TRP A 278 1.64 -45.71 11.44
#